data_AF-A0A2H9TF10-F1
#
_entry.id   AF-A0A2H9TF10-F1
#
_cell.length_a   1.000
_cell.length_b   1.000
_cell.length_c   1.000
_cell.angle_alpha   90.00
_cell.angle_beta   90.00
_cell.angle_gamma   90.00
#
_symmetry.space_group_name_H-M   'P 1'
#
loop_
_entity.id
_entity.type
_entity.pdbx_description
1 polymer ?
#
loop_
_entity_poly.entity_id
_entity_poly.type
_entity_poly.pdbx_seq_one_letter_code
_entity_poly.pdbx_strand_id
1 'polypeptide(L)'
;MPTYIQEKRIEPINILVIFLLGLAATLFILGSITSFSIENNETLMIIVAVVYVIAIVAFLYPKKKETHIHTPEPEVIERETFVEKPFEKVVIQYRDRPVIQEVEKHIAVPIIKEKIIEKEKVEPKKSKYLGSKYNQRYHLRTCRFAGAIKKEYLVEEDEKKYFKLRGYVACKVCHPDEN
;
A
#
# COMPACT_ATOMS: atom_id res chain seq x y z
N MET A 1 -0.50 8.31 -10.37
CA MET A 1 -1.19 8.89 -9.20
C MET A 1 -1.06 7.91 -8.04
N PRO A 2 -0.44 8.29 -6.91
CA PRO A 2 -0.36 7.42 -5.74
C PRO A 2 -1.78 7.13 -5.22
N THR A 3 -2.08 5.85 -5.02
CA THR A 3 -3.34 5.38 -4.44
C THR A 3 -3.24 5.41 -2.92
N TYR A 4 -4.00 6.29 -2.28
CA TYR A 4 -4.08 6.37 -0.82
C TYR A 4 -5.21 5.46 -0.31
N ILE A 5 -4.90 4.56 0.62
CA ILE A 5 -5.91 3.82 1.39
C ILE A 5 -6.10 4.56 2.71
N GLN A 6 -7.27 5.17 2.91
CA GLN A 6 -7.62 5.78 4.19
C GLN A 6 -8.17 4.72 5.14
N GLU A 7 -7.33 4.19 6.03
CA GLU A 7 -7.79 3.33 7.12
C GLU A 7 -8.30 4.20 8.29
N LYS A 8 -9.61 4.11 8.59
CA LYS A 8 -10.18 4.68 9.81
C LYS A 8 -10.01 3.66 10.94
N ARG A 9 -9.05 3.90 11.85
CA ARG A 9 -8.81 3.04 13.01
C ARG A 9 -9.02 3.83 14.30
N ILE A 10 -9.86 3.31 15.18
CA ILE A 10 -10.01 3.83 16.55
C ILE A 10 -8.86 3.26 17.37
N GLU A 11 -8.09 4.14 18.01
CA GLU A 11 -6.99 3.71 18.88
C GLU A 11 -7.55 3.20 20.21
N PRO A 12 -7.13 2.02 20.71
CA PRO A 12 -7.64 1.47 21.97
C PRO A 12 -7.36 2.39 23.16
N ILE A 13 -6.31 3.21 23.06
CA ILE A 13 -5.97 4.25 24.04
C ILE A 13 -7.09 5.28 24.19
N ASN A 14 -7.77 5.68 23.10
CA ASN A 14 -8.85 6.66 23.18
C ASN A 14 -10.04 6.10 23.96
N ILE A 15 -10.33 4.80 23.80
CA ILE A 15 -11.40 4.13 24.54
C ILE A 15 -11.09 4.10 26.04
N LEU A 16 -9.84 3.78 26.41
CA LEU A 16 -9.37 3.80 27.80
C LEU A 16 -9.50 5.20 28.41
N VAL A 17 -9.08 6.24 27.67
CA VAL A 17 -9.15 7.63 28.13
C VAL A 17 -10.60 8.05 28.38
N ILE A 18 -11.53 7.75 27.46
CA ILE A 18 -12.96 8.05 27.63
C ILE A 18 -13.51 7.38 28.90
N PHE A 19 -13.16 6.10 29.12
CA PHE A 19 -13.59 5.37 30.30
C PHE A 19 -13.10 6.03 31.60
N LEU A 20 -11.81 6.40 31.67
CA LEU A 20 -11.24 7.08 32.83
C LEU A 20 -11.89 8.46 33.06
N LEU A 21 -12.18 9.20 31.99
CA LEU A 21 -12.87 10.49 32.05
C LEU A 21 -14.29 10.35 32.63
N GLY A 22 -15.03 9.32 32.20
CA GLY A 22 -16.36 9.02 32.72
C GLY A 22 -16.34 8.64 34.20
N LEU A 23 -15.37 7.83 34.61
CA LEU A 23 -15.18 7.45 36.01
C LEU A 23 -14.84 8.68 36.87
N ALA A 24 -13.90 9.51 36.42
CA ALA A 24 -13.52 10.74 37.12
C ALA A 24 -14.70 11.73 37.26
N ALA A 25 -15.50 11.90 36.19
CA ALA A 25 -16.68 12.76 36.22
C ALA A 25 -17.74 12.25 37.22
N THR A 26 -17.93 10.94 37.30
CA THR A 26 -18.90 10.33 38.22
C THR A 26 -18.46 10.50 39.68
N LEU A 27 -17.17 10.27 39.98
CA LEU A 27 -16.61 10.53 41.31
C LEU A 27 -16.70 12.00 41.69
N PHE A 28 -16.46 12.91 40.74
CA PHE A 28 -16.58 14.35 40.96
C PHE A 28 -18.01 14.76 41.32
N ILE A 29 -19.02 14.24 40.61
CA ILE A 29 -20.44 14.49 40.91
C ILE A 29 -20.77 14.00 42.32
N LEU A 30 -20.43 12.75 42.65
CA LEU A 30 -20.68 12.16 43.96
C LEU A 30 -20.05 13.00 45.08
N GLY A 31 -18.77 13.38 44.94
CA GLY A 31 -18.08 14.22 45.91
C GLY A 31 -18.66 15.63 46.03
N SER A 32 -19.16 16.19 44.93
CA SER A 32 -19.80 17.51 44.92
C SER A 32 -21.14 17.51 45.64
N ILE A 33 -21.95 16.46 45.45
CA ILE A 33 -23.23 16.29 46.15
C ILE A 33 -23.00 16.20 47.66
N THR A 34 -22.03 15.38 48.09
CA THR A 34 -21.75 15.20 49.53
C THR A 34 -21.14 16.44 50.18
N SER A 35 -20.33 17.21 49.45
CA SER A 35 -19.57 18.32 50.04
C SER A 35 -20.34 19.64 50.06
N PHE A 36 -21.15 19.91 49.03
CA PHE A 36 -21.74 21.23 48.83
C PHE A 36 -23.26 21.28 49.05
N SER A 37 -23.91 20.14 49.36
CA SER A 37 -25.36 20.07 49.57
C SER A 37 -26.15 20.81 48.48
N ILE A 38 -25.74 20.63 47.22
CA ILE A 38 -26.28 21.36 46.08
C ILE A 38 -27.74 20.95 45.88
N GLU A 39 -28.68 21.86 46.14
CA GLU A 39 -30.13 21.62 45.94
C GLU A 39 -30.47 21.41 44.45
N ASN A 40 -29.77 22.09 43.53
CA ASN A 40 -29.99 22.00 42.09
C ASN A 40 -29.05 20.98 41.41
N ASN A 41 -29.16 19.71 41.79
CA ASN A 41 -28.35 18.61 41.23
C ASN A 41 -28.60 18.40 39.72
N GLU A 42 -29.79 18.72 39.21
CA GLU A 42 -30.20 18.47 37.83
C GLU A 42 -29.36 19.27 36.83
N THR A 43 -29.14 20.57 37.10
CA THR A 43 -28.38 21.44 36.19
C THR A 43 -26.92 21.01 36.09
N LEU A 44 -26.32 20.59 37.21
CA LEU A 44 -24.94 20.11 37.26
C LEU A 44 -24.80 18.78 36.50
N MET A 45 -25.75 17.86 36.66
CA MET A 45 -25.79 16.60 35.91
C MET A 45 -25.89 16.85 34.39
N ILE A 46 -26.73 17.80 33.96
CA ILE A 46 -26.87 18.16 32.54
C ILE A 46 -25.56 18.72 31.98
N ILE A 47 -24.89 19.63 32.70
CA ILE A 47 -23.62 20.22 32.26
C ILE A 47 -22.56 19.13 32.10
N VAL A 48 -22.41 18.25 33.09
CA VAL A 48 -21.42 17.15 33.03
C VAL A 48 -21.75 16.18 31.90
N ALA A 49 -23.04 15.86 31.68
CA ALA A 49 -23.46 15.01 30.58
C ALA A 49 -23.11 15.62 29.21
N VAL A 50 -23.36 16.92 29.01
CA VAL A 50 -23.03 17.61 27.75
C VAL A 50 -21.52 17.59 27.50
N VAL A 51 -20.71 17.92 28.52
CA VAL A 51 -19.25 17.90 28.42
C VAL A 51 -18.74 16.49 28.09
N TYR A 52 -19.32 15.47 28.73
CA TYR A 52 -18.96 14.08 28.49
C TYR A 52 -19.31 13.62 27.06
N VAL A 53 -20.47 14.01 26.53
CA VAL A 53 -20.84 13.71 25.13
C VAL A 53 -19.88 14.37 24.15
N ILE A 54 -19.51 15.64 24.37
CA ILE A 54 -18.52 16.33 23.53
C ILE A 54 -17.18 15.59 23.55
N ALA A 55 -16.73 15.13 24.73
CA ALA A 55 -15.51 14.36 24.86
C ALA A 55 -15.58 13.03 24.09
N ILE A 56 -16.70 12.29 24.19
CA ILE A 56 -16.91 11.05 23.44
C ILE A 56 -16.77 11.31 21.94
N VAL A 57 -17.46 12.33 21.41
CA VAL A 57 -17.41 12.66 19.99
C VAL A 57 -15.99 13.04 19.56
N ALA A 58 -15.30 13.88 20.34
CA ALA A 58 -13.95 14.32 20.02
C ALA A 58 -12.92 13.17 20.01
N PHE A 59 -13.01 12.21 20.94
CA PHE A 59 -12.06 11.11 21.07
C PHE A 59 -12.39 9.90 20.20
N LEU A 60 -13.67 9.65 19.90
CA LEU A 60 -14.09 8.61 18.96
C LEU A 60 -13.99 9.03 17.50
N TYR A 61 -13.86 10.33 17.20
CA TYR A 61 -13.67 10.78 15.83
C TYR A 61 -12.33 10.26 15.29
N PRO A 62 -12.32 9.33 14.30
CA PRO A 62 -11.10 8.69 13.87
C PRO A 62 -10.19 9.73 13.20
N LYS A 63 -9.01 9.98 13.78
CA LYS A 63 -7.97 10.78 13.13
C LYS A 63 -7.57 10.09 11.83
N LYS A 64 -7.65 10.80 10.71
CA LYS A 64 -7.15 10.31 9.42
C LYS A 64 -5.62 10.20 9.53
N LYS A 65 -5.09 8.98 9.47
CA LYS A 65 -3.66 8.75 9.28
C LYS A 65 -3.46 8.37 7.82
N GLU A 66 -2.72 9.20 7.09
CA GLU A 66 -2.30 8.90 5.73
C GLU A 66 -1.01 8.08 5.81
N THR A 67 -1.06 6.83 5.34
CA THR A 67 0.14 6.00 5.20
C THR A 67 0.56 6.00 3.74
N HIS A 68 1.76 6.52 3.44
CA HIS A 68 2.35 6.47 2.10
C HIS A 68 2.75 5.02 1.77
N ILE A 69 2.21 4.49 0.69
CA ILE A 69 2.71 3.24 0.10
C ILE A 69 3.88 3.63 -0.80
N HIS A 70 5.11 3.30 -0.40
CA HIS A 70 6.28 3.47 -1.25
C HIS A 70 6.11 2.63 -2.52
N THR A 71 5.90 3.30 -3.65
CA THR A 71 5.97 2.66 -4.97
C THR A 71 7.40 2.89 -5.48
N PRO A 72 8.20 1.83 -5.73
CA PRO A 72 9.57 2.01 -6.23
C PRO A 72 9.54 2.65 -7.63
N GLU A 73 10.42 3.62 -7.87
CA GLU A 73 10.55 4.30 -9.17
C GLU A 73 11.16 3.34 -10.22
N PRO A 74 10.64 3.32 -11.46
CA PRO A 74 11.14 2.42 -12.49
C PRO A 74 12.49 2.90 -13.05
N GLU A 75 13.49 2.01 -13.06
CA GLU A 75 14.76 2.22 -13.76
C GLU A 75 14.54 2.17 -15.28
N VAL A 76 14.97 3.22 -15.99
CA VAL A 76 14.87 3.34 -17.45
C VAL A 76 16.13 2.77 -18.07
N ILE A 77 16.00 1.67 -18.83
CA ILE A 77 17.10 1.08 -19.59
C ILE A 77 16.93 1.47 -21.06
N GLU A 78 17.84 2.27 -21.60
CA GLU A 78 17.89 2.60 -23.04
C GLU A 78 18.64 1.50 -23.79
N ARG A 79 17.97 0.85 -24.75
CA ARG A 79 18.60 -0.06 -25.71
C ARG A 79 18.46 0.49 -27.12
N GLU A 80 19.57 0.55 -27.84
CA GLU A 80 19.58 0.88 -29.27
C GLU A 80 19.44 -0.40 -30.10
N THR A 81 18.37 -0.50 -30.88
CA THR A 81 18.18 -1.58 -31.86
C THR A 81 18.45 -1.07 -33.27
N PHE A 82 19.34 -1.76 -33.98
CA PHE A 82 19.61 -1.55 -35.40
C PHE A 82 18.63 -2.37 -36.24
N VAL A 83 17.82 -1.70 -37.06
CA VAL A 83 16.96 -2.34 -38.06
C VAL A 83 17.67 -2.25 -39.40
N GLU A 84 18.12 -3.39 -39.94
CA GLU A 84 18.66 -3.47 -41.29
C GLU A 84 17.52 -3.45 -42.31
N LYS A 85 17.60 -2.55 -43.29
CA LYS A 85 16.58 -2.38 -44.34
C LYS A 85 16.66 -3.52 -45.37
N PRO A 86 15.52 -3.98 -45.92
CA PRO A 86 15.52 -4.84 -47.09
C PRO A 86 15.83 -4.02 -48.35
N PHE A 87 16.67 -4.58 -49.23
CA PHE A 87 17.02 -3.98 -50.52
C PHE A 87 15.99 -4.39 -51.58
N GLU A 88 15.34 -3.42 -52.21
CA GLU A 88 14.51 -3.68 -53.39
C GLU A 88 15.32 -3.52 -54.68
N LYS A 89 15.39 -4.58 -55.47
CA LYS A 89 16.01 -4.57 -56.80
C LYS A 89 14.93 -4.37 -57.86
N VAL A 90 14.83 -3.15 -58.39
CA VAL A 90 13.91 -2.85 -59.50
C VAL A 90 14.63 -3.11 -60.82
N VAL A 91 14.13 -4.08 -61.60
CA VAL A 91 14.62 -4.37 -62.96
C VAL A 91 13.71 -3.66 -63.95
N ILE A 92 14.23 -2.64 -64.63
CA ILE A 92 13.51 -1.95 -65.71
C ILE A 92 13.85 -2.66 -67.02
N GLN A 93 12.86 -3.26 -67.68
CA GLN A 93 13.01 -3.78 -69.04
C GLN A 93 12.46 -2.77 -70.04
N TYR A 94 13.31 -2.34 -70.99
CA TYR A 94 12.87 -1.62 -72.17
C TYR A 94 12.93 -2.53 -73.40
N ARG A 95 11.88 -2.45 -74.23
CA ARG A 95 11.85 -3.05 -75.56
C ARG A 95 12.81 -2.27 -76.47
N ASP A 96 13.85 -2.97 -76.91
CA ASP A 96 14.51 -2.87 -78.24
C ASP A 96 16.04 -2.64 -78.31
N ARG A 97 16.76 -2.53 -77.18
CA ARG A 97 18.20 -2.88 -77.09
C ARG A 97 18.69 -2.81 -75.62
N PRO A 98 19.39 -3.83 -75.09
CA PRO A 98 19.72 -3.86 -73.67
C PRO A 98 21.01 -3.08 -73.38
N VAL A 99 20.88 -1.91 -72.74
CA VAL A 99 21.96 -1.25 -72.01
C VAL A 99 21.45 -0.98 -70.60
N ILE A 100 22.09 -1.60 -69.61
CA ILE A 100 21.74 -1.48 -68.20
C ILE A 100 22.39 -0.20 -67.69
N GLN A 101 21.59 0.80 -67.32
CA GLN A 101 22.07 2.03 -66.72
C GLN A 101 21.45 2.17 -65.34
N GLU A 102 22.30 2.05 -64.31
CA GLU A 102 21.92 2.19 -62.91
C GLU A 102 21.79 3.68 -62.58
N VAL A 103 20.58 4.16 -62.30
CA VAL A 103 20.33 5.54 -61.87
C VAL A 103 19.83 5.50 -60.43
N GLU A 104 20.70 5.84 -59.50
CA GLU A 104 20.40 5.95 -58.08
C GLU A 104 19.76 7.32 -57.79
N LYS A 105 18.48 7.33 -57.40
CA LYS A 105 17.79 8.54 -56.96
C LYS A 105 17.48 8.43 -55.46
N HIS A 106 18.28 9.10 -54.63
CA HIS A 106 18.06 9.18 -53.19
C HIS A 106 16.88 10.11 -52.88
N ILE A 107 15.74 9.55 -52.48
CA ILE A 107 14.64 10.32 -51.88
C ILE A 107 14.71 10.12 -50.36
N ALA A 108 15.10 11.17 -49.64
CA ALA A 108 15.11 11.17 -48.17
C ALA A 108 13.71 11.58 -47.65
N VAL A 109 12.92 10.61 -47.20
CA VAL A 109 11.71 10.87 -46.41
C VAL A 109 12.06 10.72 -44.93
N PRO A 110 11.79 11.72 -44.06
CA PRO A 110 12.03 11.59 -42.63
C PRO A 110 11.01 10.61 -42.01
N ILE A 111 11.49 9.46 -41.54
CA ILE A 111 10.69 8.46 -40.84
C ILE A 111 10.64 8.85 -39.35
N ILE A 112 9.46 9.26 -38.87
CA ILE A 112 9.19 9.51 -37.47
C ILE A 112 9.23 8.15 -36.74
N LYS A 113 10.23 7.98 -35.87
CA LYS A 113 10.37 6.80 -35.01
C LYS A 113 9.26 6.81 -33.96
N GLU A 114 8.19 6.07 -34.17
CA GLU A 114 7.22 5.82 -33.11
C GLU A 114 7.82 4.82 -32.11
N LYS A 115 8.14 5.34 -30.92
CA LYS A 115 8.67 4.58 -29.79
C LYS A 115 7.55 3.70 -29.23
N ILE A 116 7.46 2.46 -29.70
CA ILE A 116 6.59 1.45 -29.08
C ILE A 116 7.24 1.05 -27.75
N ILE A 117 6.71 1.58 -26.65
CA ILE A 117 7.13 1.22 -25.29
C ILE A 117 6.49 -0.12 -24.96
N GLU A 118 7.16 -1.22 -25.29
CA GLU A 118 6.80 -2.52 -24.73
C GLU A 118 7.17 -2.53 -23.24
N LYS A 119 6.14 -2.53 -22.40
CA LYS A 119 6.29 -2.69 -20.95
C LYS A 119 6.72 -4.13 -20.68
N GLU A 120 8.02 -4.36 -20.56
CA GLU A 120 8.53 -5.61 -20.02
C GLU A 120 7.96 -5.80 -18.61
N LYS A 121 7.27 -6.92 -18.38
CA LYS A 121 6.70 -7.26 -17.08
C LYS A 121 7.85 -7.54 -16.13
N VAL A 122 8.25 -6.53 -15.36
CA VAL A 122 9.16 -6.71 -14.23
C VAL A 122 8.52 -7.73 -13.28
N GLU A 123 9.13 -8.91 -13.16
CA GLU A 123 8.67 -9.90 -12.19
C GLU A 123 8.86 -9.31 -10.79
N PRO A 124 7.79 -9.20 -9.98
CA PRO A 124 7.92 -8.65 -8.64
C PRO A 124 8.85 -9.53 -7.80
N LYS A 125 9.88 -8.92 -7.21
CA LYS A 125 10.76 -9.62 -6.26
C LYS A 125 9.90 -10.23 -5.16
N LYS A 126 10.02 -11.55 -5.03
CA LYS A 126 9.30 -12.31 -4.02
C LYS A 126 9.92 -12.04 -2.66
N SER A 127 9.15 -11.41 -1.76
CA SER A 127 9.48 -11.26 -0.34
C SER A 127 9.93 -12.56 0.35
N LYS A 128 10.83 -12.44 1.34
CA LYS A 128 11.37 -13.58 2.11
C LYS A 128 10.38 -14.16 3.12
N TYR A 129 9.56 -13.31 3.75
CA TYR A 129 8.62 -13.70 4.80
C TYR A 129 7.17 -13.43 4.39
N LEU A 130 6.28 -14.34 4.78
CA LEU A 130 4.86 -14.30 4.49
C LEU A 130 4.08 -14.37 5.80
N GLY A 131 3.24 -13.38 6.07
CA GLY A 131 2.32 -13.35 7.20
C GLY A 131 0.88 -13.61 6.77
N SER A 132 0.07 -14.12 7.70
CA SER A 132 -1.38 -14.21 7.55
C SER A 132 -2.07 -13.28 8.53
N LYS A 133 -2.82 -12.30 8.00
CA LYS A 133 -3.62 -11.35 8.80
C LYS A 133 -4.69 -12.06 9.64
N TYR A 134 -5.14 -13.24 9.21
CA TYR A 134 -6.18 -14.02 9.87
C TYR A 134 -5.70 -14.67 11.18
N ASN A 135 -4.59 -15.40 11.14
CA ASN A 135 -4.07 -16.12 12.31
C ASN A 135 -2.92 -15.37 13.03
N GLN A 136 -2.53 -14.20 12.52
CA GLN A 136 -1.40 -13.41 12.99
C GLN A 136 -0.12 -14.23 13.14
N ARG A 137 0.17 -15.13 12.19
CA ARG A 137 1.42 -15.88 12.14
C ARG A 137 2.23 -15.53 10.92
N TYR A 138 3.55 -15.49 11.07
CA TYR A 138 4.48 -15.30 9.96
C TYR A 138 5.31 -16.56 9.71
N HIS A 139 5.66 -16.73 8.45
CA HIS A 139 6.30 -17.91 7.89
C HIS A 139 7.44 -17.48 6.95
N LEU A 140 8.47 -18.31 6.79
CA LEU A 140 9.34 -18.23 5.62
C LEU A 140 8.56 -18.59 4.35
N ARG A 141 8.92 -17.99 3.20
CA ARG A 141 8.29 -18.34 1.91
C ARG A 141 8.43 -19.82 1.54
N THR A 142 9.47 -20.48 2.04
CA THR A 142 9.73 -21.92 1.87
C THR A 142 8.91 -22.82 2.80
N CYS A 143 8.14 -22.26 3.74
CA CYS A 143 7.35 -23.04 4.68
C CYS A 143 6.16 -23.72 3.99
N ARG A 144 5.92 -25.01 4.31
CA ARG A 144 4.75 -25.77 3.82
C ARG A 144 3.41 -25.06 4.07
N PHE A 145 3.29 -24.33 5.19
CA PHE A 145 2.06 -23.61 5.53
C PHE A 145 1.93 -22.25 4.84
N ALA A 146 3.00 -21.71 4.28
CA ALA A 146 2.96 -20.40 3.63
C ALA A 146 2.06 -20.40 2.38
N GLY A 147 2.05 -21.52 1.63
CA GLY A 147 1.16 -21.69 0.48
C GLY A 147 -0.32 -21.85 0.82
N ALA A 148 -0.65 -22.13 2.09
CA ALA A 148 -2.04 -22.26 2.55
C ALA A 148 -2.68 -20.91 2.93
N ILE A 149 -1.90 -19.83 2.95
CA ILE A 149 -2.40 -18.49 3.25
C ILE A 149 -3.18 -17.98 2.04
N LYS A 150 -4.48 -17.70 2.22
CA LYS A 150 -5.30 -17.09 1.17
C LYS A 150 -4.76 -15.70 0.82
N LYS A 151 -4.79 -15.35 -0.47
CA LYS A 151 -4.28 -14.06 -0.98
C LYS A 151 -4.88 -12.85 -0.26
N GLU A 152 -6.14 -12.93 0.15
CA GLU A 152 -6.86 -11.89 0.90
C GLU A 152 -6.25 -11.58 2.27
N TYR A 153 -5.60 -12.56 2.89
CA TYR A 153 -4.98 -12.43 4.21
C TYR A 153 -3.45 -12.42 4.13
N LEU A 154 -2.87 -12.49 2.93
CA LEU A 154 -1.43 -12.57 2.74
C LEU A 154 -0.77 -11.21 2.96
N VAL A 155 0.26 -11.18 3.78
CA VAL A 155 1.12 -10.01 4.00
C VAL A 155 2.54 -10.41 3.63
N GLU A 156 3.10 -9.74 2.62
CA GLU A 156 4.44 -9.98 2.11
C GLU A 156 5.41 -8.92 2.66
N GLU A 157 6.52 -9.33 3.26
CA GLU A 157 7.55 -8.39 3.74
C GLU A 157 8.92 -9.09 3.84
N ASP A 158 10.00 -8.33 3.62
CA ASP A 158 11.36 -8.88 3.67
C ASP A 158 11.96 -8.89 5.08
N GLU A 159 11.49 -7.99 5.94
CA GLU A 159 12.00 -7.85 7.30
C GLU A 159 11.19 -8.62 8.33
N LYS A 160 11.85 -9.51 9.06
CA LYS A 160 11.26 -10.19 10.22
C LYS A 160 10.80 -9.22 11.33
N LYS A 161 11.47 -8.08 11.48
CA LYS A 161 11.16 -7.06 12.51
C LYS A 161 9.73 -6.52 12.33
N TYR A 162 9.28 -6.36 11.10
CA TYR A 162 7.94 -5.90 10.77
C TYR A 162 6.84 -6.77 11.40
N PHE A 163 6.98 -8.09 11.27
CA PHE A 163 6.01 -9.04 11.82
C PHE A 163 6.00 -9.02 13.34
N LYS A 164 7.17 -8.95 13.98
CA LYS A 164 7.29 -8.85 15.45
C LYS A 164 6.66 -7.57 15.99
N LEU A 165 6.93 -6.42 15.38
CA LEU A 165 6.35 -5.13 15.80
C LEU A 165 4.83 -5.09 15.66
N ARG A 166 4.26 -5.88 14.75
CA ARG A 166 2.82 -6.00 14.53
C ARG A 166 2.16 -7.14 15.29
N GLY A 167 2.89 -7.78 16.20
CA GLY A 167 2.37 -8.83 17.07
C GLY A 167 2.14 -10.18 16.39
N TYR A 168 2.77 -10.42 15.23
CA TYR A 168 2.67 -11.73 14.57
C TYR A 168 3.56 -12.74 15.30
N VAL A 169 3.02 -13.94 15.51
CA VAL A 169 3.71 -15.06 16.14
C VAL A 169 4.49 -15.85 15.09
N ALA A 170 5.71 -16.27 15.44
CA ALA A 170 6.55 -17.07 14.56
C ALA A 170 5.95 -18.48 14.37
N CYS A 171 5.87 -18.96 13.13
CA CYS A 171 5.42 -20.31 12.88
C CYS A 171 6.40 -21.35 13.43
N LYS A 172 5.92 -22.25 14.29
CA LYS A 172 6.71 -23.34 14.92
C LYS A 172 7.51 -24.20 13.94
N VAL A 173 7.03 -24.33 12.70
CA VAL A 173 7.62 -25.24 11.71
C VAL A 173 8.79 -24.62 10.96
N CYS A 174 8.74 -23.32 10.65
CA CYS A 174 9.84 -22.64 9.96
C CYS A 174 10.70 -21.76 10.88
N HIS A 175 10.25 -21.52 12.12
CA HIS A 175 10.97 -20.82 13.18
C HIS A 175 10.87 -21.62 14.50
N PRO A 176 11.54 -22.78 14.61
CA PRO A 176 11.52 -23.59 15.81
C PRO A 176 12.16 -22.88 17.02
N ASP A 177 13.19 -22.07 16.78
CA ASP A 177 13.97 -21.39 17.83
C ASP A 177 13.25 -20.20 18.48
N GLU A 178 12.06 -19.84 18.01
CA GLU A 178 11.31 -18.65 18.43
C GLU A 178 10.02 -18.96 19.18
N ASN A 179 9.83 -20.21 19.61
CA ASN A 179 8.64 -20.65 20.35
C ASN A 179 8.95 -21.07 21.78
#